data_AF-A0A9D5VNE7-F1
#
_entry.id   AF-A0A9D5VNE7-F1
#
_cell.length_a   1.000
_cell.length_b   1.000
_cell.length_c   1.000
_cell.angle_alpha   90.00
_cell.angle_beta   90.00
_cell.angle_gamma   90.00
#
_symmetry.space_group_name_H-M   'P 1'
#
loop_
_entity.id
_entity.type
_entity.pdbx_description
1 polymer ?
#
loop_
_entity_poly.entity_id
_entity_poly.type
_entity_poly.pdbx_seq_one_letter_code
_entity_poly.pdbx_strand_id
1 'polypeptide(L)'
;MNVTNDKNATVPTILNLDEISTAHVLIIGDRMGKALENYKESIASTLSINTQDTVKIVIAADNHQGLHRSLHLLKQLKKLPPVIVYHGASEELFEKKFFSKDSETILKNIDLYQDHRIQTLLHIFPKISKFLYTLIDRVKMKALPSEDKSDYTTKEAMQALEIGYKLYELELEELIQLAIAKHSQLILMTTPINFEVIPKKICE
;
A
#
# COMPACT_ATOMS: atom_id res chain seq x y z
N MET A 1 -44.15 1.28 4.50
CA MET A 1 -43.04 2.26 4.37
C MET A 1 -41.78 1.48 4.07
N ASN A 2 -41.16 1.82 2.94
CA ASN A 2 -40.23 0.97 2.21
C ASN A 2 -38.90 0.76 2.94
N VAL A 3 -38.59 -0.51 3.20
CA VAL A 3 -37.22 -0.98 3.43
C VAL A 3 -36.55 -1.03 2.07
N THR A 4 -35.78 -0.02 1.73
CA THR A 4 -34.94 -0.02 0.54
C THR A 4 -33.86 -1.09 0.72
N ASN A 5 -34.04 -2.20 -0.01
CA ASN A 5 -33.02 -3.21 -0.26
C ASN A 5 -31.84 -2.54 -0.97
N ASP A 6 -30.81 -2.16 -0.22
CA ASP A 6 -29.52 -1.78 -0.77
C ASP A 6 -28.75 -3.07 -1.10
N LYS A 7 -29.14 -3.72 -2.21
CA LYS A 7 -28.55 -4.96 -2.75
C LYS A 7 -27.55 -4.70 -3.87
N ASN A 8 -26.87 -3.55 -3.87
CA ASN A 8 -25.80 -3.24 -4.83
C ASN A 8 -24.50 -2.82 -4.12
N ALA A 9 -24.16 -3.46 -3.00
CA ALA A 9 -22.75 -3.51 -2.60
C ALA A 9 -22.04 -4.43 -3.60
N THR A 10 -21.44 -3.83 -4.63
CA THR A 10 -20.52 -4.51 -5.54
C THR A 10 -19.47 -5.22 -4.70
N VAL A 11 -19.57 -6.54 -4.64
CA VAL A 11 -18.49 -7.42 -4.20
C VAL A 11 -17.24 -6.95 -4.95
N PRO A 12 -16.13 -6.66 -4.27
CA PRO A 12 -14.94 -6.20 -4.96
C PRO A 12 -14.57 -7.28 -5.95
N THR A 13 -14.43 -6.88 -7.20
CA THR A 13 -13.96 -7.72 -8.30
C THR A 13 -12.73 -8.45 -7.77
N ILE A 14 -12.86 -9.77 -7.58
CA ILE A 14 -11.71 -10.60 -7.22
C ILE A 14 -10.74 -10.42 -8.38
N LEU A 15 -9.73 -9.58 -8.17
CA LEU A 15 -8.75 -9.23 -9.17
C LEU A 15 -8.13 -10.53 -9.68
N ASN A 16 -8.26 -10.76 -10.99
CA ASN A 16 -7.75 -11.98 -11.59
C ASN A 16 -6.22 -11.89 -11.65
N LEU A 17 -5.54 -12.68 -10.82
CA LEU A 17 -4.07 -12.69 -10.74
C LEU A 17 -3.42 -13.06 -12.09
N ASP A 18 -4.09 -13.85 -12.92
CA ASP A 18 -3.59 -14.21 -14.25
C ASP A 18 -3.69 -13.03 -15.22
N GLU A 19 -4.74 -12.21 -15.08
CA GLU A 19 -4.90 -10.99 -15.87
C GLU A 19 -3.81 -9.97 -15.52
N ILE A 20 -3.55 -9.78 -14.22
CA ILE A 20 -2.49 -8.91 -13.74
C ILE A 20 -1.13 -9.40 -14.24
N SER A 21 -0.84 -10.70 -14.13
CA SER A 21 0.46 -11.28 -14.51
C SER A 21 0.77 -11.17 -16.01
N THR A 22 -0.26 -10.99 -16.84
CA THR A 22 -0.15 -10.84 -18.30
C THR A 22 -0.20 -9.38 -18.77
N ALA A 23 -0.29 -8.42 -17.85
CA ALA A 23 -0.28 -7.00 -18.18
C ALA A 23 1.11 -6.53 -18.64
N HIS A 24 1.15 -5.53 -19.53
CA HIS A 24 2.37 -4.80 -19.85
C HIS A 24 2.65 -3.71 -18.80
N VAL A 25 1.58 -3.05 -18.34
CA VAL A 25 1.63 -2.02 -17.30
C VAL A 25 0.62 -2.36 -16.22
N LEU A 26 1.07 -2.36 -14.97
CA LEU A 26 0.22 -2.50 -13.80
C LEU A 26 0.21 -1.19 -13.01
N ILE A 27 -0.99 -0.66 -12.77
CA ILE A 27 -1.18 0.51 -11.90
C ILE A 27 -1.71 0.00 -10.55
N ILE A 28 -1.01 0.31 -9.46
CA ILE A 28 -1.43 -0.01 -8.09
C ILE A 28 -1.50 1.25 -7.24
N GLY A 29 -2.28 1.18 -6.16
CA GLY A 29 -2.39 2.26 -5.19
C GLY A 29 -3.80 2.40 -4.65
N ASP A 30 -4.13 3.60 -4.20
CA ASP A 30 -5.40 3.91 -3.54
C ASP A 30 -6.39 4.57 -4.52
N ARG A 31 -7.35 5.38 -4.00
CA ARG A 31 -8.26 6.19 -4.81
C ARG A 31 -7.59 7.00 -5.94
N MET A 32 -6.33 7.40 -5.78
CA MET A 32 -5.57 8.16 -6.78
C MET A 32 -5.16 7.30 -7.96
N GLY A 33 -4.67 6.09 -7.70
CA GLY A 33 -4.43 5.09 -8.73
C GLY A 33 -5.71 4.68 -9.45
N LYS A 34 -6.82 4.53 -8.71
CA LYS A 34 -8.13 4.22 -9.27
C LYS A 34 -8.62 5.29 -10.25
N ALA A 35 -8.36 6.57 -9.94
CA ALA A 35 -8.77 7.68 -10.82
C ALA A 35 -8.15 7.60 -12.23
N LEU A 36 -7.02 6.89 -12.40
CA LEU A 36 -6.39 6.67 -13.70
C LEU A 36 -7.19 5.74 -14.63
N GLU A 37 -8.20 5.03 -14.10
CA GLU A 37 -9.10 4.18 -14.90
C GLU A 37 -9.83 4.97 -15.98
N ASN A 38 -10.21 6.21 -15.68
CA ASN A 38 -10.84 7.12 -16.64
C ASN A 38 -9.95 7.46 -17.84
N TYR A 39 -8.63 7.30 -17.70
CA TYR A 39 -7.65 7.63 -18.71
C TYR A 39 -7.01 6.39 -19.35
N LYS A 40 -7.36 5.18 -18.88
CA LYS A 40 -6.74 3.92 -19.30
C LYS A 40 -6.71 3.75 -20.82
N GLU A 41 -7.85 3.95 -21.50
CA GLU A 41 -7.95 3.79 -22.96
C GLU A 41 -7.15 4.85 -23.71
N SER A 42 -7.13 6.10 -23.21
CA SER A 42 -6.33 7.17 -23.78
C SER A 42 -4.83 6.92 -23.63
N ILE A 43 -4.40 6.41 -22.47
CA ILE A 43 -2.99 6.05 -22.21
C ILE A 43 -2.60 4.86 -23.09
N ALA A 44 -3.43 3.81 -23.13
CA ALA A 44 -3.17 2.63 -23.94
C ALA A 44 -3.05 2.97 -25.43
N SER A 45 -3.97 3.77 -25.98
CA SER A 45 -3.91 4.22 -27.38
C SER A 45 -2.66 5.06 -27.66
N THR A 46 -2.32 6.01 -26.80
CA THR A 46 -1.12 6.87 -26.96
C THR A 46 0.18 6.06 -26.93
N LEU A 47 0.29 5.11 -25.99
CA LEU A 47 1.47 4.25 -25.89
C LEU A 47 1.57 3.25 -27.04
N SER A 48 0.43 2.91 -27.66
CA SER A 48 0.39 1.91 -28.74
C SER A 48 0.67 2.48 -30.15
N ILE A 49 0.84 3.79 -30.30
CA ILE A 49 1.01 4.44 -31.62
C ILE A 49 2.17 3.83 -32.43
N ASN A 50 3.24 3.41 -31.75
CA ASN A 50 4.44 2.86 -32.38
C ASN A 50 4.67 1.38 -32.05
N THR A 51 3.66 0.67 -31.55
CA THR A 51 3.76 -0.76 -31.22
C THR A 51 2.84 -1.58 -32.12
N GLN A 52 3.23 -2.83 -32.40
CA GLN A 52 2.38 -3.74 -33.20
C GLN A 52 1.13 -4.16 -32.43
N ASP A 53 1.24 -4.32 -31.11
CA ASP A 53 0.16 -4.74 -30.23
C ASP A 53 -0.32 -3.60 -29.33
N THR A 54 -1.59 -3.64 -28.95
CA THR A 54 -2.15 -2.71 -27.97
C THR A 54 -1.56 -2.97 -26.58
N VAL A 55 -1.04 -1.92 -25.96
CA VAL A 55 -0.50 -1.97 -24.60
C VAL A 55 -1.62 -2.32 -23.61
N LYS A 56 -1.64 -3.57 -23.15
CA LYS A 56 -2.46 -4.03 -22.02
C LYS A 56 -2.07 -3.35 -20.70
N ILE A 57 -2.94 -2.46 -20.23
CA ILE A 57 -2.85 -1.81 -18.91
C ILE A 57 -3.89 -2.43 -17.97
N VAL A 58 -3.46 -2.86 -16.78
CA VAL A 58 -4.33 -3.35 -15.70
C VAL A 58 -4.22 -2.41 -14.51
N ILE A 59 -5.36 -2.08 -13.91
CA ILE A 59 -5.43 -1.23 -12.72
C ILE A 59 -5.87 -2.11 -11.56
N ALA A 60 -4.98 -2.28 -10.60
CA ALA A 60 -5.19 -2.97 -9.33
C ALA A 60 -5.08 -1.95 -8.18
N ALA A 61 -5.88 -0.90 -8.29
CA ALA A 61 -6.00 0.17 -7.31
C ALA A 61 -7.47 0.35 -6.94
N ASP A 62 -7.75 0.57 -5.66
CA ASP A 62 -9.10 0.78 -5.17
C ASP A 62 -9.11 1.80 -4.03
N ASN A 63 -10.30 2.30 -3.70
CA ASN A 63 -10.47 3.18 -2.56
C ASN A 63 -9.97 2.48 -1.28
N HIS A 64 -9.24 3.22 -0.46
CA HIS A 64 -8.70 2.78 0.81
C HIS A 64 -7.65 1.65 0.71
N GLN A 65 -7.10 1.41 -0.48
CA GLN A 65 -6.05 0.43 -0.69
C GLN A 65 -4.67 1.02 -0.35
N GLY A 66 -4.29 0.93 0.92
CA GLY A 66 -2.94 1.32 1.37
C GLY A 66 -1.83 0.46 0.74
N LEU A 67 -0.59 0.94 0.84
CA LEU A 67 0.58 0.29 0.23
C LEU A 67 0.76 -1.16 0.71
N HIS A 68 0.58 -1.43 2.00
CA HIS A 68 0.59 -2.79 2.56
C HIS A 68 -0.33 -3.79 1.82
N ARG A 69 -1.51 -3.37 1.35
CA ARG A 69 -2.42 -4.22 0.57
C ARG A 69 -1.90 -4.45 -0.84
N SER A 70 -1.38 -3.41 -1.47
CA SER A 70 -0.77 -3.50 -2.79
C SER A 70 0.45 -4.43 -2.78
N LEU A 71 1.30 -4.34 -1.75
CA LEU A 71 2.41 -5.28 -1.52
C LEU A 71 1.92 -6.72 -1.33
N HIS A 72 0.86 -6.93 -0.54
CA HIS A 72 0.28 -8.25 -0.35
C HIS A 72 -0.17 -8.86 -1.68
N LEU A 73 -0.85 -8.08 -2.53
CA LEU A 73 -1.23 -8.50 -3.88
C LEU A 73 -0.01 -8.86 -4.73
N LEU A 74 0.99 -7.97 -4.81
CA LEU A 74 2.19 -8.19 -5.64
C LEU A 74 2.97 -9.44 -5.23
N LYS A 75 3.07 -9.73 -3.92
CA LYS A 75 3.76 -10.93 -3.41
C LYS A 75 3.06 -12.24 -3.78
N GLN A 76 1.76 -12.20 -4.10
CA GLN A 76 1.02 -13.38 -4.56
C GLN A 76 1.25 -13.69 -6.05
N LEU A 77 1.73 -12.71 -6.82
CA LEU A 77 1.98 -12.88 -8.25
C LEU A 77 3.24 -13.72 -8.48
N LYS A 78 3.11 -14.72 -9.36
CA LYS A 78 4.28 -15.53 -9.79
C LYS A 78 5.29 -14.66 -10.55
N LYS A 79 4.77 -13.80 -11.43
CA LYS A 79 5.52 -12.87 -12.27
C LYS A 79 4.90 -11.48 -12.16
N LEU A 80 5.74 -10.46 -12.01
CA LEU A 80 5.28 -9.08 -12.05
C LEU A 80 5.25 -8.57 -13.49
N PRO A 81 4.30 -7.68 -13.83
CA PRO A 81 4.33 -6.91 -15.08
C PRO A 81 5.65 -6.14 -15.23
N PRO A 82 6.14 -5.94 -16.47
CA PRO A 82 7.43 -5.30 -16.70
C PRO A 82 7.44 -3.83 -16.25
N VAL A 83 6.29 -3.16 -16.22
CA VAL A 83 6.15 -1.80 -15.66
C VAL A 83 5.09 -1.82 -14.56
N ILE A 84 5.45 -1.28 -13.41
CA ILE A 84 4.55 -1.03 -12.28
C ILE A 84 4.52 0.47 -12.03
N VAL A 85 3.32 1.04 -12.01
CA VAL A 85 3.07 2.42 -11.60
C VAL A 85 2.41 2.37 -10.23
N TYR A 86 3.08 2.92 -9.22
CA TYR A 86 2.47 3.13 -7.91
C TYR A 86 1.96 4.55 -7.79
N HIS A 87 0.65 4.70 -7.63
CA HIS A 87 0.01 5.97 -7.38
C HIS A 87 -0.93 5.87 -6.16
N GLY A 88 -0.39 6.19 -4.99
CA GLY A 88 -1.10 6.07 -3.72
C GLY A 88 -0.55 7.00 -2.65
N ALA A 89 -0.55 6.54 -1.40
CA ALA A 89 -0.12 7.25 -0.20
C ALA A 89 -1.11 8.28 0.38
N SER A 90 -2.31 8.42 -0.19
CA SER A 90 -3.34 9.34 0.33
C SER A 90 -4.22 8.73 1.42
N GLU A 91 -4.22 7.40 1.56
CA GLU A 91 -5.11 6.66 2.47
C GLU A 91 -4.36 5.69 3.40
N GLU A 92 -3.06 5.89 3.66
CA GLU A 92 -2.23 4.97 4.46
C GLU A 92 -2.64 4.84 5.93
N LEU A 93 -3.38 5.82 6.43
CA LEU A 93 -3.89 5.89 7.80
C LEU A 93 -5.37 5.52 7.88
N PHE A 94 -5.98 5.07 6.78
CA PHE A 94 -7.38 4.69 6.77
C PHE A 94 -7.64 3.47 7.66
N GLU A 95 -6.71 2.50 7.69
CA GLU A 95 -6.86 1.28 8.47
C GLU A 95 -5.99 1.26 9.71
N LYS A 96 -6.50 0.61 10.75
CA LYS A 96 -5.74 0.33 11.96
C LYS A 96 -4.69 -0.76 11.70
N LYS A 97 -3.42 -0.37 11.63
CA LYS A 97 -2.28 -1.29 11.41
C LYS A 97 -1.67 -1.82 12.72
N PHE A 98 -1.82 -1.09 13.82
CA PHE A 98 -1.23 -1.40 15.13
C PHE A 98 -2.09 -0.86 16.28
N PHE A 99 -1.74 -1.24 17.51
CA PHE A 99 -2.34 -0.66 18.71
C PHE A 99 -1.45 0.45 19.28
N SER A 100 -2.03 1.59 19.64
CA SER A 100 -1.27 2.75 20.15
C SER A 100 -0.47 2.46 21.42
N LYS A 101 -0.90 1.48 22.23
CA LYS A 101 -0.14 1.03 23.41
C LYS A 101 1.24 0.43 23.08
N ASP A 102 1.42 -0.09 21.86
CA ASP A 102 2.66 -0.75 21.43
C ASP A 102 3.58 0.22 20.69
N SER A 103 3.25 1.51 20.64
CA SER A 103 3.91 2.50 19.79
C SER A 103 5.43 2.56 20.01
N GLU A 104 5.86 2.69 21.26
CA GLU A 104 7.29 2.76 21.61
C GLU A 104 8.03 1.46 21.26
N THR A 105 7.37 0.32 21.44
CA THR A 105 7.93 -1.00 21.13
C THR A 105 8.10 -1.17 19.63
N ILE A 106 7.13 -0.72 18.83
CA ILE A 106 7.20 -0.74 17.37
C ILE A 106 8.36 0.11 16.88
N LEU A 107 8.49 1.36 17.37
CA LEU A 107 9.59 2.25 16.98
C LEU A 107 10.96 1.63 17.31
N LYS A 108 11.13 1.11 18.53
CA LYS A 108 12.38 0.42 18.92
C LYS A 108 12.69 -0.78 18.02
N ASN A 109 11.68 -1.57 17.65
CA ASN A 109 11.86 -2.70 16.74
C ASN A 109 12.22 -2.25 15.32
N ILE A 110 11.64 -1.14 14.84
CA ILE A 110 11.99 -0.54 13.54
C ILE A 110 13.44 -0.05 13.56
N ASP A 111 13.86 0.67 14.59
CA ASP A 111 15.25 1.13 14.73
C ASP A 111 16.24 -0.05 14.74
N LEU A 112 15.89 -1.12 15.46
CA LEU A 112 16.69 -2.34 15.49
C LEU A 112 16.73 -3.03 14.11
N TYR A 113 15.61 -3.04 13.39
CA TYR A 113 15.55 -3.56 12.02
C TYR A 113 16.38 -2.71 11.05
N GLN A 114 16.52 -1.41 11.27
CA GLN A 114 17.30 -0.53 10.39
C GLN A 114 18.82 -0.66 10.62
N ASP A 115 19.29 -1.30 11.69
CA ASP A 115 20.70 -1.59 11.89
C ASP A 115 21.20 -2.63 10.88
N HIS A 116 22.11 -2.23 9.99
CA HIS A 116 22.68 -3.08 8.93
C HIS A 116 23.27 -4.41 9.45
N ARG A 117 23.83 -4.41 10.68
CA ARG A 117 24.39 -5.61 11.31
C ARG A 117 23.28 -6.60 11.67
N ILE A 118 22.18 -6.07 12.21
CA ILE A 118 21.00 -6.85 12.56
C ILE A 118 20.32 -7.37 11.30
N GLN A 119 20.14 -6.53 10.27
CA GLN A 119 19.60 -6.97 8.99
C GLN A 119 20.41 -8.14 8.42
N THR A 120 21.74 -7.99 8.35
CA THR A 120 22.62 -9.06 7.84
C THR A 120 22.45 -10.35 8.65
N LEU A 121 22.41 -10.25 9.98
CA LEU A 121 22.20 -11.40 10.85
C LEU A 121 20.85 -12.07 10.60
N LEU A 122 19.78 -11.29 10.41
CA LEU A 122 18.43 -11.78 10.13
C LEU A 122 18.31 -12.44 8.75
N HIS A 123 19.05 -11.97 7.75
CA HIS A 123 19.12 -12.60 6.44
C HIS A 123 19.74 -14.00 6.52
N ILE A 124 20.77 -14.17 7.35
CA ILE A 124 21.45 -15.47 7.53
C ILE A 124 20.64 -16.39 8.45
N PHE A 125 20.09 -15.84 9.55
CA PHE A 125 19.42 -16.61 10.60
C PHE A 125 18.08 -15.97 11.00
N PRO A 126 17.02 -16.12 10.18
CA PRO A 126 15.73 -15.47 10.42
C PRO A 126 15.05 -15.89 11.72
N LYS A 127 15.37 -17.08 12.26
CA LYS A 127 14.85 -17.56 13.54
C LYS A 127 15.29 -16.70 14.73
N ILE A 128 16.40 -15.97 14.62
CA ILE A 128 16.93 -15.09 15.67
C ILE A 128 16.01 -13.88 15.90
N SER A 129 15.17 -13.52 14.92
CA SER A 129 14.18 -12.43 15.05
C SER A 129 13.30 -12.53 16.30
N LYS A 130 12.95 -13.74 16.74
CA LYS A 130 12.13 -13.98 17.93
C LYS A 130 12.81 -13.58 19.24
N PHE A 131 14.13 -13.50 19.26
CA PHE A 131 14.92 -13.13 20.42
C PHE A 131 15.35 -11.66 20.39
N LEU A 132 15.50 -11.09 19.19
CA LEU A 132 15.90 -9.69 19.00
C LEU A 132 14.73 -8.72 19.20
N TYR A 133 13.57 -9.06 18.64
CA TYR A 133 12.42 -8.15 18.67
C TYR A 133 11.57 -8.33 19.92
N THR A 134 11.09 -7.21 20.44
CA THR A 134 10.09 -7.21 21.51
C THR A 134 8.73 -7.54 20.92
N LEU A 135 7.95 -8.37 21.60
CA LEU A 135 6.62 -8.78 21.15
C LEU A 135 5.65 -7.59 21.16
N ILE A 136 4.79 -7.53 20.15
CA ILE A 136 3.72 -6.54 19.98
C ILE A 136 2.40 -7.25 19.69
N ASP A 137 1.28 -6.61 20.03
CA ASP A 137 -0.03 -7.14 19.68
C ASP A 137 -0.32 -6.90 18.20
N ARG A 138 -0.67 -7.99 17.50
CA ARG A 138 -0.90 -7.95 16.06
C ARG A 138 -2.36 -7.62 15.76
N VAL A 139 -2.58 -6.70 14.83
CA VAL A 139 -3.91 -6.44 14.28
C VAL A 139 -4.18 -7.41 13.14
N LYS A 140 -5.28 -8.16 13.22
CA LYS A 140 -5.73 -9.04 12.14
C LYS A 140 -6.53 -8.22 11.13
N MET A 141 -5.96 -7.98 9.96
CA MET A 141 -6.62 -7.28 8.88
C MET A 141 -7.76 -8.12 8.27
N LYS A 142 -8.85 -7.44 7.90
CA LYS A 142 -9.96 -8.05 7.15
C LYS A 142 -9.59 -8.11 5.66
N ALA A 143 -10.28 -8.98 4.92
CA ALA A 143 -10.13 -9.07 3.47
C ALA A 143 -10.39 -7.72 2.79
N LEU A 144 -11.38 -6.97 3.27
CA LEU A 144 -11.70 -5.62 2.81
C LEU A 144 -11.10 -4.55 3.72
N PRO A 145 -10.71 -3.39 3.17
CA PRO A 145 -10.30 -2.25 3.96
C PRO A 145 -11.38 -1.85 4.97
N SER A 146 -10.98 -1.55 6.21
CA SER A 146 -11.90 -1.04 7.23
C SER A 146 -11.34 0.17 7.94
N GLU A 147 -12.14 1.23 7.98
CA GLU A 147 -11.79 2.49 8.63
C GLU A 147 -11.39 2.28 10.11
N ASP A 148 -10.32 2.96 10.51
CA ASP A 148 -9.94 3.07 11.91
C ASP A 148 -10.90 4.00 12.65
N LYS A 149 -11.76 3.40 13.47
CA LYS A 149 -12.74 4.10 14.32
C LYS A 149 -12.22 4.35 15.74
N SER A 150 -10.91 4.21 15.96
CA SER A 150 -10.32 4.47 17.27
C SER A 150 -10.42 5.94 17.61
N ASP A 151 -10.84 6.25 18.84
CA ASP A 151 -10.83 7.60 19.36
C ASP A 151 -9.46 7.86 19.99
N TYR A 152 -8.61 8.61 19.30
CA TYR A 152 -7.25 8.90 19.72
C TYR A 152 -7.18 10.24 20.45
N THR A 153 -6.47 10.26 21.58
CA THR A 153 -5.96 11.51 22.15
C THR A 153 -4.97 12.18 21.17
N THR A 154 -4.72 13.49 21.31
CA THR A 154 -3.76 14.21 20.46
C THR A 154 -2.38 13.54 20.44
N LYS A 155 -1.89 13.10 21.61
CA LYS A 155 -0.61 12.40 21.73
C LYS A 155 -0.61 11.06 20.98
N GLU A 156 -1.65 10.26 21.13
CA GLU A 156 -1.77 8.97 20.43
C GLU A 156 -1.90 9.16 18.92
N ALA A 157 -2.60 10.19 18.48
CA ALA A 157 -2.71 10.53 17.06
C ALA A 157 -1.33 10.89 16.47
N MET A 158 -0.53 11.68 17.18
CA MET A 158 0.85 12.01 16.76
C MET A 158 1.74 10.78 16.68
N GLN A 159 1.68 9.91 17.69
CA GLN A 159 2.43 8.64 17.69
C GLN A 159 1.98 7.72 16.56
N ALA A 160 0.67 7.65 16.28
CA ALA A 160 0.14 6.87 15.18
C ALA A 160 0.61 7.41 13.82
N LEU A 161 0.71 8.73 13.66
CA LEU A 161 1.28 9.36 12.46
C LEU A 161 2.76 9.01 12.29
N GLU A 162 3.55 9.11 13.36
CA GLU A 162 4.98 8.80 13.34
C GLU A 162 5.24 7.35 12.93
N ILE A 163 4.54 6.40 13.56
CA ILE A 163 4.65 4.98 13.21
C ILE A 163 4.10 4.72 11.81
N GLY A 164 2.97 5.32 11.46
CA GLY A 164 2.37 5.19 10.13
C GLY A 164 3.35 5.62 9.04
N TYR A 165 4.07 6.72 9.25
CA TYR A 165 5.12 7.20 8.34
C TYR A 165 6.30 6.23 8.27
N LYS A 166 6.80 5.75 9.41
CA LYS A 166 7.91 4.79 9.44
C LYS A 166 7.56 3.44 8.80
N LEU A 167 6.34 2.95 9.01
CA LEU A 167 5.85 1.75 8.32
C LEU A 167 5.72 1.98 6.82
N TYR A 168 5.22 3.15 6.40
CA TYR A 168 5.15 3.50 4.98
C TYR A 168 6.53 3.55 4.32
N GLU A 169 7.54 4.11 5.00
CA GLU A 169 8.95 4.10 4.55
C GLU A 169 9.44 2.68 4.28
N LEU A 170 9.25 1.77 5.25
CA LEU A 170 9.63 0.36 5.11
C LEU A 170 8.85 -0.38 4.01
N GLU A 171 7.55 -0.12 3.90
CA GLU A 171 6.68 -0.69 2.85
C GLU A 171 7.14 -0.20 1.46
N LEU A 172 7.52 1.07 1.32
CA LEU A 172 7.99 1.64 0.07
C LEU A 172 9.35 1.06 -0.35
N GLU A 173 10.28 0.90 0.60
CA GLU A 173 11.53 0.18 0.39
C GLU A 173 11.28 -1.25 -0.07
N GLU A 174 10.35 -1.96 0.57
CA GLU A 174 9.98 -3.31 0.18
C GLU A 174 9.39 -3.36 -1.24
N LEU A 175 8.57 -2.38 -1.62
CA LEU A 175 8.04 -2.28 -2.99
C LEU A 175 9.16 -2.13 -4.02
N ILE A 176 10.13 -1.25 -3.73
CA ILE A 176 11.29 -1.01 -4.61
C ILE A 176 12.12 -2.30 -4.73
N GLN A 177 12.43 -2.96 -3.61
CA GLN A 177 13.18 -4.21 -3.60
C GLN A 177 12.45 -5.32 -4.35
N LEU A 178 11.13 -5.43 -4.18
CA LEU A 178 10.30 -6.41 -4.86
C LEU A 178 10.30 -6.19 -6.38
N ALA A 179 10.21 -4.94 -6.83
CA ALA A 179 10.27 -4.60 -8.25
C ALA A 179 11.65 -4.95 -8.85
N ILE A 180 12.75 -4.60 -8.16
CA ILE A 180 14.12 -4.93 -8.59
C ILE A 180 14.31 -6.45 -8.67
N ALA A 181 13.92 -7.19 -7.63
CA ALA A 181 14.08 -8.64 -7.55
C ALA A 181 13.29 -9.39 -8.65
N LYS A 182 12.24 -8.78 -9.19
CA LYS A 182 11.38 -9.33 -10.24
C LYS A 182 11.63 -8.70 -11.61
N HIS A 183 12.64 -7.85 -11.75
CA HIS A 183 13.01 -7.15 -12.98
C HIS A 183 11.87 -6.30 -13.58
N SER A 184 11.07 -5.68 -12.71
CA SER A 184 10.03 -4.72 -13.09
C SER A 184 10.54 -3.29 -12.95
N GLN A 185 10.26 -2.44 -13.93
CA GLN A 185 10.44 -1.00 -13.82
C GLN A 185 9.35 -0.44 -12.91
N LEU A 186 9.75 0.19 -11.80
CA LEU A 186 8.84 0.88 -10.91
C LEU A 186 8.82 2.38 -11.24
N ILE A 187 7.62 2.95 -11.34
CA ILE A 187 7.36 4.38 -11.47
C ILE A 187 6.55 4.80 -10.25
N LEU A 188 7.12 5.67 -9.43
CA LEU A 188 6.44 6.24 -8.27
C LEU A 188 5.77 7.55 -8.67
N MET A 189 4.45 7.62 -8.51
CA MET A 189 3.65 8.82 -8.75
C MET A 189 3.14 9.38 -7.43
N THR A 190 3.63 10.56 -7.06
CA THR A 190 3.18 11.28 -5.87
C THR A 190 1.81 11.91 -6.08
N THR A 191 1.06 12.07 -5.00
CA THR A 191 -0.22 12.78 -5.03
C THR A 191 0.01 14.28 -5.06
N PRO A 192 -0.76 15.04 -5.86
CA PRO A 192 -0.67 16.49 -5.84
C PRO A 192 -1.18 17.03 -4.50
N ILE A 193 -0.37 17.87 -3.84
CA ILE A 193 -0.76 18.53 -2.60
C ILE A 193 -1.51 19.81 -2.95
N ASN A 194 -2.76 19.92 -2.48
CA ASN A 194 -3.51 21.17 -2.58
C ASN A 194 -3.21 22.05 -1.36
N PHE A 195 -2.36 23.06 -1.54
CA PHE A 195 -1.96 24.00 -0.48
C PHE A 195 -3.06 25.00 -0.08
N GLU A 196 -4.15 25.10 -0.85
CA GLU A 196 -5.28 26.00 -0.54
C GLU A 196 -6.24 25.40 0.49
N VAL A 197 -6.14 24.09 0.75
CA VAL A 197 -7.00 23.40 1.71
C VAL A 197 -6.46 23.64 3.12
N ILE A 198 -7.27 24.28 3.96
CA ILE A 198 -6.95 24.51 5.36
C ILE A 198 -6.77 23.16 6.08
N PRO A 199 -5.73 22.98 6.92
CA PRO A 199 -5.53 21.76 7.68
C PRO A 199 -6.73 21.42 8.55
N LYS A 200 -7.20 20.17 8.52
CA LYS A 200 -8.36 19.71 9.32
C LYS A 200 -8.06 19.62 10.82
N LYS A 201 -6.79 19.46 11.19
CA LYS A 201 -6.31 19.42 12.57
C LYS A 201 -4.95 20.11 12.63
N ILE A 202 -4.74 20.92 13.66
CA ILE A 202 -3.46 21.55 13.99
C ILE A 202 -2.95 20.82 15.24
N CYS A 203 -1.64 20.58 15.34
CA CYS A 203 -1.05 20.06 16.57
C CYS A 203 -1.15 21.17 17.63
N GLU A 204 -1.93 20.95 18.67
CA GLU A 204 -1.96 21.78 19.89
C GLU A 204 -1.13 21.13 20.99
#